data_AF-A0A1W2H1Q7-F1
#
_entry.id   AF-A0A1W2H1Q7-F1
#
_cell.length_a   1.000
_cell.length_b   1.000
_cell.length_c   1.000
_cell.angle_alpha   90.00
_cell.angle_beta   90.00
_cell.angle_gamma   90.00
#
_symmetry.space_group_name_H-M   'P 1'
#
loop_
_entity.id
_entity.type
_entity.pdbx_description
1 polymer ?
#
loop_
_entity_poly.entity_id
_entity_poly.type
_entity_poly.pdbx_seq_one_letter_code
_entity_poly.pdbx_strand_id
1 'polypeptide(L)'
;MKKLLILFCFLPVALSAQETTYRYFSYTEFFKMIEEEKDSVFRFENAIIQPDLEKDSLFMLKPFGIPVREELLIVDKELILDNVHFQNPLYFGPGNYSRGYLAKIHFTKNVSIRNTAALHFSNCQFDGPVQIAGTGFFCSLLDQLEQEQQVIDNIRIENSEFRQGLSLFFNCNYQESKGNTSIQLSENVFWPNDEGNITRLRGKTSLSAIGHQFGDFLIYENEFKEEGFVLLMTSGNLLVVSENRFGNSLLNLITGRPESNFFLDIEKNEIFKKVIFQPSGYSPNQIIEFSQFKGGIRFGESYGMFLSEQYPRDSEIKRPTELELYHSDSLQSLYEEVFLVENPDAYLSETTNLGMLFNHYKNLHQTKFANQIYIRLKDLETKRLGFEYKADPSFDTFFTWKINQFLKLFSDYGTKPSKAIVFSVYVIFAFALIYLLFPNSWDAHGKNRIVDRYRFFFKYLQRNAGIHEVYLEEKKLDLLGYEEFKSIITNSEKSVPRFFSVTALPLYQWAVSGTQISAKILSKVDILKGTWEDLPAGQKAWKSFLLVGGFLIALVYDLLIKVLNALMLSINTFTTLGFGEIPIKGLPRYLAIIQGFIGWFMLTIFSVSLISQLLN
;
A
#
# COMPACT_ATOMS: atom_id res chain seq x y z
N MET A 1 32.30 1.42 83.08
CA MET A 1 31.99 0.91 81.73
C MET A 1 31.21 1.96 80.97
N LYS A 2 31.57 2.14 79.70
CA LYS A 2 31.34 3.32 78.84
C LYS A 2 29.86 3.59 78.55
N LYS A 3 29.45 4.85 78.67
CA LYS A 3 28.38 5.46 77.85
C LYS A 3 28.95 6.75 77.28
N LEU A 4 29.40 6.68 76.03
CA LEU A 4 29.78 7.85 75.24
C LEU A 4 28.68 8.02 74.19
N LEU A 5 27.86 9.06 74.37
CA LEU A 5 26.90 9.55 73.39
C LEU A 5 27.71 10.10 72.21
N ILE A 6 27.53 9.52 71.01
CA ILE A 6 28.05 10.11 69.77
C ILE A 6 26.89 10.87 69.12
N LEU A 7 27.02 12.20 69.15
CA LEU A 7 26.20 13.18 68.47
C LEU A 7 26.55 13.11 66.97
N PHE A 8 25.65 12.55 66.15
CA PHE A 8 25.77 12.63 64.69
C PHE A 8 25.21 13.98 64.25
N CYS A 9 26.09 14.91 63.88
CA CYS A 9 25.74 16.16 63.21
C CYS A 9 25.13 15.85 61.83
N PHE A 10 23.81 16.02 61.70
CA PHE A 10 23.17 16.29 60.43
C PHE A 10 23.56 17.71 60.00
N LEU A 11 24.56 17.82 59.12
CA LEU A 11 24.74 19.01 58.29
C LEU A 11 23.71 18.90 57.15
N PRO A 12 22.73 19.81 57.03
CA PRO A 12 21.93 19.89 55.84
C PRO A 12 22.86 20.37 54.73
N VAL A 13 23.11 19.52 53.74
CA VAL A 13 23.57 19.97 52.43
C VAL A 13 22.40 20.78 51.88
N ALA A 14 22.43 22.09 52.09
CA ALA A 14 21.63 22.99 51.30
C ALA A 14 22.06 22.77 49.85
N LEU A 15 21.20 22.12 49.08
CA LEU A 15 21.22 22.28 47.63
C LEU A 15 21.04 23.78 47.39
N SER A 16 22.15 24.48 47.18
CA SER A 16 22.08 25.79 46.54
C SER A 16 21.63 25.50 45.12
N ALA A 17 20.38 25.82 44.80
CA ALA A 17 20.02 26.13 43.43
C ALA A 17 21.00 27.23 43.00
N GLN A 18 21.86 26.92 42.03
CA GLN A 18 22.80 27.89 41.50
C GLN A 18 21.97 28.79 40.58
N GLU A 19 21.63 30.00 41.03
CA GLU A 19 20.94 30.98 40.18
C GLU A 19 21.86 31.33 39.00
N THR A 20 21.53 30.83 37.80
CA THR A 20 22.25 31.19 36.58
C THR A 20 21.92 32.63 36.22
N THR A 21 22.89 33.53 36.29
CA THR A 21 22.71 34.93 35.90
C THR A 21 22.87 35.10 34.39
N TYR A 22 21.80 35.50 33.69
CA TYR A 22 21.83 35.77 32.25
C TYR A 22 22.32 37.17 31.92
N ARG A 23 23.08 37.29 30.83
CA ARG A 23 23.47 38.57 30.23
C ARG A 23 22.61 38.85 28.99
N TYR A 24 22.19 40.10 28.82
CA TYR A 24 21.31 40.51 27.71
C TYR A 24 22.08 41.24 26.62
N PHE A 25 21.84 40.86 25.37
CA PHE A 25 22.45 41.48 24.20
C PHE A 25 21.42 41.63 23.08
N SER A 26 21.60 42.63 22.22
CA SER A 26 20.88 42.70 20.94
C SER A 26 21.46 41.71 19.92
N TYR A 27 20.74 41.41 18.84
CA TYR A 27 21.25 40.57 17.76
C TYR A 27 22.48 41.22 17.11
N THR A 28 22.43 42.53 16.83
CA THR A 28 23.55 43.28 16.29
C THR A 28 24.77 43.27 17.23
N GLU A 29 24.56 43.37 18.54
CA GLU A 29 25.66 43.26 19.51
C GLU A 29 26.28 41.86 19.52
N PHE A 30 25.45 40.81 19.45
CA PHE A 30 25.89 39.42 19.36
C PHE A 30 26.78 39.18 18.13
N PHE A 31 26.33 39.59 16.94
CA PHE A 31 27.11 39.41 15.72
C PHE A 31 28.37 40.29 15.67
N LYS A 32 28.33 41.47 16.30
CA LYS A 32 29.54 42.30 16.47
C LYS A 32 30.58 41.61 17.34
N MET A 33 30.17 40.94 18.43
CA MET A 33 31.10 40.12 19.24
C MET A 33 31.69 38.97 18.42
N ILE A 34 30.89 38.31 17.58
CA ILE A 34 31.39 37.28 16.66
C ILE A 34 32.42 37.88 15.71
N GLU A 35 32.19 39.08 15.14
CA GLU A 35 33.10 39.73 14.22
C GLU A 35 34.43 40.12 14.90
N GLU A 36 34.36 40.68 16.10
CA GLU A 36 35.50 41.16 16.89
C GLU A 36 36.38 40.04 17.47
N GLU A 37 35.84 38.82 17.60
CA GLU A 37 36.59 37.64 18.05
C GLU A 37 37.83 37.41 17.16
N LYS A 38 38.99 37.13 17.75
CA LYS A 38 40.21 36.88 16.97
C LYS A 38 40.48 35.40 16.77
N ASP A 39 39.96 34.57 17.65
CA ASP A 39 40.07 33.13 17.53
C ASP A 39 39.19 32.60 16.39
N SER A 40 39.57 31.45 15.83
CA SER A 40 38.77 30.77 14.80
C SER A 40 37.46 30.18 15.34
N VAL A 41 37.31 30.16 16.66
CA VAL A 41 36.18 29.60 17.40
C VAL A 41 35.59 30.67 18.31
N PHE A 42 34.31 30.99 18.10
CA PHE A 42 33.56 31.85 18.99
C PHE A 42 32.80 31.00 20.02
N ARG A 43 33.12 31.19 21.30
CA ARG A 43 32.49 30.50 22.43
C ARG A 43 31.66 31.47 23.23
N PHE A 44 30.39 31.12 23.48
CA PHE A 44 29.50 32.01 24.22
C PHE A 44 28.51 31.24 25.08
N GLU A 45 28.23 31.77 26.27
CA GLU A 45 27.40 31.09 27.26
C GLU A 45 26.56 32.02 28.14
N ASN A 46 25.45 31.46 28.65
CA ASN A 46 24.57 32.06 29.65
C ASN A 46 24.08 33.47 29.25
N ALA A 47 23.37 33.55 28.13
CA ALA A 47 22.94 34.83 27.57
C ALA A 47 21.55 34.77 26.93
N ILE A 48 20.86 35.91 26.94
CA ILE A 48 19.60 36.13 26.24
C ILE A 48 19.83 37.17 25.14
N ILE A 49 19.57 36.76 23.91
CA ILE A 49 19.65 37.61 22.72
C ILE A 49 18.25 38.12 22.44
N GLN A 50 18.00 39.39 22.75
CA GLN A 50 16.67 40.01 22.66
C GLN A 50 16.62 41.03 21.51
N PRO A 51 15.53 41.09 20.72
CA PRO A 51 15.41 42.07 19.65
C PRO A 51 15.41 43.52 20.16
N ASP A 52 16.36 44.34 19.69
CA ASP A 52 16.41 45.78 19.92
C ASP A 52 15.83 46.54 18.72
N LEU A 53 14.90 47.46 18.99
CA LEU A 53 14.14 48.13 17.94
C LEU A 53 15.00 49.04 17.03
N GLU A 54 16.05 49.62 17.60
CA GLU A 54 16.93 50.58 16.95
C GLU A 54 18.12 49.89 16.27
N LYS A 55 18.65 48.83 16.90
CA LYS A 55 19.90 48.18 16.45
C LYS A 55 19.67 47.01 15.49
N ASP A 56 18.56 46.29 15.58
CA ASP A 56 18.43 44.96 14.96
C ASP A 56 17.60 44.96 13.66
N SER A 57 17.64 46.05 12.90
CA SER A 57 16.80 46.22 11.69
C SER A 57 17.03 45.18 10.60
N LEU A 58 18.18 44.49 10.59
CA LEU A 58 18.53 43.44 9.63
C LEU A 58 18.21 42.02 10.10
N PHE A 59 17.76 41.83 11.35
CA PHE A 59 17.39 40.55 11.95
C PHE A 59 15.86 40.40 12.05
N MET A 60 15.19 40.76 10.95
CA MET A 60 13.73 40.81 10.81
C MET A 60 13.27 40.15 9.51
N LEU A 61 12.03 39.64 9.51
CA LEU A 61 11.33 39.21 8.30
C LEU A 61 10.19 40.17 7.96
N LYS A 62 10.01 40.41 6.65
CA LYS A 62 8.82 41.01 6.03
C LYS A 62 7.64 40.01 6.09
N PRO A 63 6.41 40.45 5.78
CA PRO A 63 5.30 39.54 5.53
C PRO A 63 5.69 38.39 4.59
N PHE A 64 5.14 37.21 4.83
CA PHE A 64 5.44 35.97 4.10
C PHE A 64 6.87 35.43 4.29
N GLY A 65 7.55 35.81 5.38
CA GLY A 65 8.83 35.21 5.76
C GLY A 65 10.04 35.69 4.98
N ILE A 66 9.93 36.80 4.23
CA ILE A 66 11.03 37.31 3.40
C ILE A 66 12.02 38.09 4.28
N PRO A 67 13.32 37.74 4.33
CA PRO A 67 14.30 38.51 5.11
C PRO A 67 14.38 39.98 4.70
N VAL A 68 14.46 40.89 5.68
CA VAL A 68 14.70 42.32 5.42
C VAL A 68 16.10 42.53 4.83
N ARG A 69 17.08 41.79 5.33
CA ARG A 69 18.45 41.79 4.84
C ARG A 69 18.51 41.33 3.38
N GLU A 70 19.07 42.16 2.50
CA GLU A 70 19.28 41.82 1.09
C GLU A 70 20.62 41.12 0.84
N GLU A 71 21.67 41.50 1.54
CA GLU A 71 23.01 40.91 1.39
C GLU A 71 23.25 39.76 2.38
N LEU A 72 23.84 38.67 1.91
CA LEU A 72 24.15 37.50 2.74
C LEU A 72 25.16 37.86 3.82
N LEU A 73 24.83 37.64 5.10
CA LEU A 73 25.80 37.78 6.19
C LEU A 73 26.68 36.54 6.26
N ILE A 74 27.98 36.68 6.07
CA ILE A 74 28.94 35.57 6.13
C ILE A 74 29.53 35.50 7.54
N VAL A 75 29.41 34.33 8.18
CA VAL A 75 30.01 34.01 9.47
C VAL A 75 31.08 32.95 9.24
N ASP A 76 32.33 33.38 9.17
CA ASP A 76 33.50 32.51 8.93
C ASP A 76 34.21 32.07 10.21
N LYS A 77 33.44 31.64 11.21
CA LYS A 77 33.94 31.17 12.50
C LYS A 77 33.14 29.98 13.00
N GLU A 78 33.82 29.05 13.67
CA GLU A 78 33.13 27.96 14.39
C GLU A 78 32.36 28.57 15.57
N LEU A 79 31.08 28.21 15.70
CA LEU A 79 30.23 28.72 16.78
C LEU A 79 29.96 27.61 17.80
N ILE A 80 30.25 27.90 19.06
CA ILE A 80 29.92 27.02 20.19
C ILE A 80 29.14 27.85 21.21
N LEU A 81 27.82 27.66 21.21
CA LEU A 81 26.88 28.35 22.08
C LEU A 81 26.34 27.38 23.13
N ASP A 82 26.37 27.75 24.40
CA ASP A 82 25.83 26.92 25.50
C ASP A 82 24.94 27.75 26.42
N ASN A 83 23.68 27.35 26.58
CA ASN A 83 22.71 28.10 27.37
C ASN A 83 22.56 29.56 26.86
N VAL A 84 22.49 29.70 25.53
CA VAL A 84 22.24 30.97 24.84
C VAL A 84 20.86 30.88 24.20
N HIS A 85 19.97 31.81 24.55
CA HIS A 85 18.57 31.82 24.15
C HIS A 85 18.28 33.02 23.26
N PHE A 86 17.69 32.78 22.10
CA PHE A 86 17.29 33.84 21.17
C PHE A 86 15.81 34.10 21.37
N GLN A 87 15.47 35.22 22.00
CA GLN A 87 14.07 35.50 22.36
C GLN A 87 13.19 35.47 21.11
N ASN A 88 12.08 34.72 21.20
CA ASN A 88 11.20 34.38 20.10
C ASN A 88 10.66 35.60 19.33
N PRO A 89 10.22 35.39 18.08
CA PRO A 89 9.70 36.47 17.29
C PRO A 89 8.51 37.18 17.91
N LEU A 90 8.67 38.49 18.11
CA LEU A 90 7.59 39.38 18.48
C LEU A 90 7.00 40.02 17.21
N TYR A 91 5.68 39.93 17.07
CA TYR A 91 4.93 40.63 16.03
C TYR A 91 4.79 42.11 16.41
N PHE A 92 5.32 43.00 15.58
CA PHE A 92 5.16 44.44 15.77
C PHE A 92 4.41 45.04 14.56
N GLY A 93 3.32 45.78 14.81
CA GLY A 93 2.69 46.63 13.80
C GLY A 93 3.52 47.88 13.49
N PRO A 94 3.06 48.84 12.67
CA PRO A 94 2.39 48.71 11.38
C PRO A 94 3.41 48.33 10.26
N GLY A 95 3.05 47.39 9.39
CA GLY A 95 3.92 46.83 8.35
C GLY A 95 4.09 45.30 8.42
N ASN A 96 3.60 44.66 9.49
CA ASN A 96 3.62 43.20 9.71
C ASN A 96 5.02 42.58 9.62
N TYR A 97 6.04 43.28 10.12
CA TYR A 97 7.38 42.72 10.27
C TYR A 97 7.45 41.90 11.55
N SER A 98 8.13 40.76 11.49
CA SER A 98 8.47 39.95 12.66
C SER A 98 9.97 40.11 12.93
N ARG A 99 10.35 40.21 14.22
CA ARG A 99 11.74 40.43 14.66
C ARG A 99 12.30 39.20 15.35
N GLY A 100 13.62 39.14 15.58
CA GLY A 100 14.23 38.04 16.33
C GLY A 100 14.52 36.81 15.48
N TYR A 101 14.97 37.03 14.24
CA TYR A 101 15.32 35.97 13.31
C TYR A 101 16.81 36.02 12.98
N LEU A 102 17.45 34.86 13.04
CA LEU A 102 18.74 34.64 12.40
C LEU A 102 18.47 34.41 10.91
N ALA A 103 18.34 35.52 10.18
CA ALA A 103 17.85 35.54 8.81
C ALA A 103 18.94 35.84 7.78
N LYS A 104 18.99 35.05 6.70
CA LYS A 104 19.92 35.24 5.56
C LYS A 104 21.39 35.29 5.97
N ILE A 105 21.82 34.23 6.66
CA ILE A 105 23.17 34.07 7.20
C ILE A 105 23.82 32.81 6.62
N HIS A 106 25.07 32.91 6.20
CA HIS A 106 25.89 31.80 5.74
C HIS A 106 26.99 31.49 6.75
N PHE A 107 26.88 30.34 7.40
CA PHE A 107 27.87 29.80 8.31
C PHE A 107 28.80 28.86 7.54
N THR A 108 30.06 29.25 7.38
CA THR A 108 31.04 28.47 6.60
C THR A 108 31.74 27.39 7.44
N LYS A 109 31.56 27.42 8.77
CA LYS A 109 32.15 26.52 9.77
C LYS A 109 31.08 25.83 10.61
N ASN A 110 31.51 24.96 11.51
CA ASN A 110 30.63 24.18 12.38
C ASN A 110 29.81 25.07 13.32
N VAL A 111 28.56 24.69 13.58
CA VAL A 111 27.67 25.38 14.51
C VAL A 111 27.17 24.38 15.55
N SER A 112 27.55 24.57 16.81
CA SER A 112 27.13 23.76 17.95
C SER A 112 26.35 24.64 18.93
N ILE A 113 25.08 24.31 19.14
CA ILE A 113 24.19 25.02 20.07
C ILE A 113 23.72 24.02 21.12
N ARG A 114 23.98 24.30 22.38
CA ARG A 114 23.57 23.46 23.51
C ARG A 114 22.64 24.22 24.43
N ASN A 115 21.67 23.50 24.99
CA ASN A 115 20.76 23.98 26.02
C ASN A 115 20.05 25.29 25.61
N THR A 116 19.52 25.36 24.39
CA THR A 116 18.76 26.53 23.92
C THR A 116 17.26 26.26 23.93
N ALA A 117 16.46 27.14 24.53
CA ALA A 117 15.00 27.07 24.53
C ALA A 117 14.39 27.73 23.29
N ALA A 118 15.06 28.73 22.72
CA ALA A 118 14.47 29.56 21.69
C ALA A 118 15.50 29.90 20.62
N LEU A 119 15.16 29.61 19.36
CA LEU A 119 16.04 29.78 18.21
C LEU A 119 15.23 29.82 16.92
N HIS A 120 15.44 30.83 16.08
CA HIS A 120 14.81 30.89 14.76
C HIS A 120 15.82 31.15 13.64
N PHE A 121 16.14 30.12 12.85
CA PHE A 121 16.91 30.25 11.61
C PHE A 121 15.98 30.35 10.40
N SER A 122 16.24 31.32 9.51
CA SER A 122 15.44 31.53 8.30
C SER A 122 16.33 31.91 7.12
N ASN A 123 16.20 31.20 5.99
CA ASN A 123 17.02 31.44 4.79
C ASN A 123 18.54 31.35 5.05
N CYS A 124 18.97 30.43 5.91
CA CYS A 124 20.38 30.25 6.26
C CYS A 124 21.07 29.18 5.40
N GLN A 125 22.39 29.26 5.32
CA GLN A 125 23.25 28.25 4.67
C GLN A 125 24.31 27.78 5.66
N PHE A 126 24.51 26.46 5.74
CA PHE A 126 25.48 25.84 6.63
C PHE A 126 26.41 24.92 5.83
N ASP A 127 27.69 25.30 5.73
CA ASP A 127 28.71 24.48 5.03
C ASP A 127 29.28 23.38 5.93
N GLY A 128 29.34 23.64 7.24
CA GLY A 128 29.77 22.68 8.27
C GLY A 128 28.61 21.97 8.96
N PRO A 129 28.88 20.93 9.76
CA PRO A 129 27.88 20.25 10.57
C PRO A 129 27.20 21.19 11.57
N VAL A 130 25.88 21.00 11.71
CA VAL A 130 25.07 21.70 12.70
C VAL A 130 24.58 20.73 13.76
N GLN A 131 24.84 21.05 15.02
CA GLN A 131 24.39 20.27 16.18
C GLN A 131 23.61 21.16 17.13
N ILE A 132 22.38 20.77 17.42
CA ILE A 132 21.54 21.41 18.43
C ILE A 132 21.18 20.34 19.47
N ALA A 133 21.53 20.56 20.72
CA ALA A 133 21.31 19.56 21.76
C ALA A 133 20.81 20.16 23.07
N GLY A 134 19.99 19.40 23.79
CA GLY A 134 19.49 19.75 25.12
C GLY A 134 19.72 18.62 26.11
N THR A 135 20.18 18.99 27.30
CA THR A 135 20.40 18.05 28.42
C THR A 135 19.16 17.97 29.33
N GLY A 136 19.12 16.95 30.20
CA GLY A 136 18.05 16.86 31.22
C GLY A 136 18.03 18.07 32.17
N PHE A 137 19.20 18.68 32.43
CA PHE A 137 19.31 19.94 33.18
C PHE A 137 18.64 21.09 32.44
N PHE A 138 18.87 21.21 31.13
CA PHE A 138 18.19 22.21 30.30
C PHE A 138 16.67 22.03 30.34
N CYS A 139 16.18 20.79 30.29
CA CYS A 139 14.73 20.53 30.37
C CYS A 139 14.11 21.03 31.69
N SER A 140 14.82 20.96 32.83
CA SER A 140 14.33 21.53 34.10
C SER A 140 14.30 23.05 34.14
N LEU A 141 15.02 23.73 33.24
CA LEU A 141 15.10 25.19 33.20
C LEU A 141 14.03 25.83 32.33
N LEU A 142 13.31 25.07 31.51
CA LEU A 142 12.36 25.60 30.52
C LEU A 142 11.27 26.45 31.17
N ASP A 143 10.63 25.93 32.23
CA ASP A 143 9.57 26.66 32.94
C ASP A 143 10.10 27.96 33.57
N GLN A 144 11.33 27.93 34.10
CA GLN A 144 11.97 29.11 34.68
C GLN A 144 12.30 30.15 33.61
N LEU A 145 12.82 29.73 32.46
CA LEU A 145 13.14 30.61 31.32
C LEU A 145 11.87 31.29 30.78
N GLU A 146 10.75 30.58 30.70
CA GLU A 146 9.49 31.16 30.28
C GLU A 146 8.97 32.19 31.31
N GLN A 147 8.93 31.83 32.60
CA GLN A 147 8.35 32.66 33.65
C GLN A 147 9.19 33.90 33.99
N GLU A 148 10.51 33.74 34.11
CA GLU A 148 11.39 34.80 34.59
C GLU A 148 11.99 35.62 33.43
N GLN A 149 12.24 34.98 32.29
CA GLN A 149 12.96 35.59 31.16
C GLN A 149 12.08 35.87 29.94
N GLN A 150 10.80 35.45 29.96
CA GLN A 150 9.88 35.58 28.83
C GLN A 150 10.43 34.93 27.54
N VAL A 151 11.25 33.89 27.70
CA VAL A 151 11.76 33.08 26.59
C VAL A 151 10.79 31.94 26.39
N ILE A 152 9.95 32.05 25.36
CA ILE A 152 9.03 30.98 24.98
C ILE A 152 9.82 29.89 24.27
N ASP A 153 9.55 28.65 24.62
CA ASP A 153 10.27 27.48 24.14
C ASP A 153 9.85 27.06 22.72
N ASN A 154 10.67 27.40 21.72
CA ASN A 154 10.39 27.15 20.31
C ASN A 154 11.67 27.21 19.46
N ILE A 155 11.99 26.13 18.76
CA ILE A 155 13.12 26.06 17.84
C ILE A 155 12.57 25.90 16.43
N ARG A 156 12.74 26.92 15.60
CA ARG A 156 12.29 26.92 14.21
C ARG A 156 13.46 27.09 13.25
N ILE A 157 13.51 26.23 12.25
CA ILE A 157 14.48 26.26 11.18
C ILE A 157 13.71 26.15 9.88
N GLU A 158 13.75 27.21 9.08
CA GLU A 158 13.01 27.26 7.83
C GLU A 158 13.84 27.76 6.66
N ASN A 159 13.46 27.31 5.46
CA ASN A 159 14.02 27.79 4.19
C ASN A 159 15.56 27.73 4.14
N SER A 160 16.18 26.81 4.87
CA SER A 160 17.62 26.76 5.10
C SER A 160 18.28 25.54 4.46
N GLU A 161 19.58 25.63 4.18
CA GLU A 161 20.35 24.63 3.47
C GLU A 161 21.50 24.08 4.34
N PHE A 162 21.55 22.75 4.51
CA PHE A 162 22.54 22.05 5.33
C PHE A 162 23.44 21.15 4.45
N ARG A 163 24.69 21.56 4.21
CA ARG A 163 25.68 20.81 3.41
C ARG A 163 26.26 19.59 4.09
N GLN A 164 26.23 19.56 5.42
CA GLN A 164 26.79 18.50 6.23
C GLN A 164 25.82 18.04 7.32
N GLY A 165 24.55 17.89 6.94
CA GLY A 165 23.47 17.38 7.77
C GLY A 165 23.14 18.22 9.01
N LEU A 166 22.06 17.82 9.68
CA LEU A 166 21.59 18.41 10.93
C LEU A 166 21.44 17.33 12.00
N SER A 167 21.97 17.58 13.19
CA SER A 167 21.71 16.73 14.36
C SER A 167 20.98 17.50 15.44
N LEU A 168 19.87 16.93 15.88
CA LEU A 168 19.06 17.36 17.01
C LEU A 168 19.05 16.26 18.06
N PHE A 169 19.48 16.56 19.28
CA PHE A 169 19.48 15.59 20.37
C PHE A 169 19.00 16.21 21.68
N PHE A 170 17.82 15.80 22.13
CA PHE A 170 17.21 16.30 23.36
C PHE A 170 16.84 15.13 24.26
N ASN A 171 17.24 15.21 25.53
CA ASN A 171 17.00 14.13 26.49
C ASN A 171 16.45 14.66 27.82
N CYS A 172 15.14 14.54 28.01
CA CYS A 172 14.42 14.96 29.20
C CYS A 172 13.93 13.81 30.09
N ASN A 173 14.50 12.60 29.97
CA ASN A 173 14.07 11.40 30.70
C ASN A 173 14.03 11.51 32.25
N TYR A 174 14.56 12.58 32.82
CA TYR A 174 14.65 12.81 34.26
C TYR A 174 13.68 13.89 34.76
N GLN A 175 12.79 14.39 33.90
CA GLN A 175 11.76 15.38 34.26
C GLN A 175 10.41 14.71 34.50
N GLU A 176 9.62 15.26 35.44
CA GLU A 176 8.26 14.75 35.72
C GLU A 176 7.25 15.14 34.63
N SER A 177 7.47 16.28 33.96
CA SER A 177 6.66 16.77 32.84
C SER A 177 7.43 16.68 31.51
N LYS A 178 6.71 16.41 30.43
CA LYS A 178 7.25 16.58 29.07
C LYS A 178 7.35 18.07 28.78
N GLY A 179 8.50 18.51 28.28
CA GLY A 179 8.67 19.87 27.81
C GLY A 179 7.68 20.18 26.67
N ASN A 180 7.16 21.40 26.62
CA ASN A 180 6.28 21.87 25.55
C ASN A 180 7.06 22.45 24.36
N THR A 181 8.39 22.38 24.36
CA THR A 181 9.25 22.80 23.25
C THR A 181 8.79 22.16 21.95
N SER A 182 8.54 22.99 20.95
CA SER A 182 8.35 22.54 19.57
C SER A 182 9.62 22.75 18.77
N ILE A 183 10.08 21.70 18.08
CA ILE A 183 11.08 21.83 17.02
C ILE A 183 10.39 21.74 15.68
N GLN A 184 10.48 22.81 14.90
CA GLN A 184 9.95 22.90 13.57
C GLN A 184 11.06 22.98 12.52
N LEU A 185 11.06 22.03 11.59
CA LEU A 185 11.89 22.02 10.39
C LEU A 185 10.98 22.13 9.16
N SER A 186 11.00 23.27 8.48
CA SER A 186 10.15 23.51 7.30
C SER A 186 10.89 24.03 6.07
N GLU A 187 10.58 23.51 4.88
CA GLU A 187 11.14 24.02 3.62
C GLU A 187 12.69 23.99 3.56
N ASN A 188 13.34 23.09 4.31
CA ASN A 188 14.80 22.99 4.33
C ASN A 188 15.33 22.00 3.29
N VAL A 189 16.59 22.19 2.91
CA VAL A 189 17.33 21.26 2.04
C VAL A 189 18.47 20.62 2.84
N PHE A 190 18.48 19.29 2.90
CA PHE A 190 19.49 18.52 3.63
C PHE A 190 20.37 17.72 2.68
N TRP A 191 21.68 17.92 2.77
CA TRP A 191 22.70 17.03 2.21
C TRP A 191 23.32 16.16 3.32
N PRO A 192 23.70 14.92 3.00
CA PRO A 192 24.26 14.02 3.97
C PRO A 192 25.70 14.39 4.37
N ASN A 193 26.03 14.12 5.63
CA ASN A 193 27.40 14.21 6.14
C ASN A 193 28.06 12.82 6.22
N ASP A 194 29.32 12.74 5.78
CA ASP A 194 30.17 11.56 5.87
C ASP A 194 30.81 11.39 7.26
N GLU A 195 30.90 12.45 8.07
CA GLU A 195 31.66 12.52 9.32
C GLU A 195 30.83 12.37 10.61
N GLY A 196 29.63 11.79 10.53
CA GLY A 196 28.68 11.75 11.65
C GLY A 196 29.15 10.97 12.90
N ASN A 197 29.72 11.68 13.88
CA ASN A 197 30.03 11.21 15.24
C ASN A 197 28.82 10.61 16.01
N ILE A 198 27.59 10.80 15.50
CA ILE A 198 26.35 10.50 16.23
C ILE A 198 25.82 9.09 15.93
N THR A 199 26.38 8.35 14.98
CA THR A 199 26.35 6.87 14.97
C THR A 199 27.23 6.33 13.84
N ARG A 200 28.43 5.82 14.17
CA ARG A 200 29.28 5.05 13.22
C ARG A 200 28.55 3.92 12.49
N LEU A 201 27.40 3.49 13.03
CA LEU A 201 26.57 2.41 12.52
C LEU A 201 25.58 2.82 11.41
N ARG A 202 25.42 4.10 11.08
CA ARG A 202 24.38 4.54 10.10
C ARG A 202 24.93 4.92 8.73
N GLY A 203 26.16 5.41 8.68
CA GLY A 203 26.78 5.91 7.45
C GLY A 203 26.46 7.39 7.21
N LYS A 204 26.38 7.77 5.94
CA LYS A 204 26.06 9.14 5.50
C LYS A 204 24.73 9.63 6.09
N THR A 205 24.70 10.69 6.89
CA THR A 205 23.48 11.11 7.63
C THR A 205 23.06 12.52 7.24
N SER A 206 21.82 12.70 6.77
CA SER A 206 21.25 14.00 6.38
C SER A 206 20.54 14.68 7.55
N LEU A 207 19.79 13.92 8.35
CA LEU A 207 19.10 14.41 9.54
C LEU A 207 19.07 13.34 10.62
N SER A 208 19.42 13.72 11.84
CA SER A 208 19.22 12.90 13.03
C SER A 208 18.46 13.72 14.06
N ALA A 209 17.16 13.46 14.21
CA ALA A 209 16.32 14.09 15.21
C ALA A 209 15.94 13.10 16.31
N ILE A 210 16.47 13.31 17.51
CA ILE A 210 16.28 12.43 18.66
C ILE A 210 15.71 13.26 19.82
N GLY A 211 14.53 12.90 20.31
CA GLY A 211 13.91 13.49 21.49
C GLY A 211 13.41 12.43 22.46
N HIS A 212 14.02 12.35 23.63
CA HIS A 212 13.53 11.52 24.73
C HIS A 212 12.69 12.36 25.69
N GLN A 213 11.39 12.08 25.75
CA GLN A 213 10.39 12.83 26.51
C GLN A 213 10.43 14.35 26.24
N PHE A 214 10.76 14.70 25.00
CA PHE A 214 10.98 16.07 24.56
C PHE A 214 9.93 16.45 23.53
N GLY A 215 9.25 17.59 23.75
CA GLY A 215 7.97 18.01 23.18
C GLY A 215 7.61 17.52 21.78
N ASP A 216 7.61 18.44 20.81
CA ASP A 216 7.06 18.22 19.47
C ASP A 216 8.16 18.23 18.41
N PHE A 217 8.09 17.33 17.44
CA PHE A 217 8.84 17.40 16.19
C PHE A 217 7.89 17.61 15.02
N LEU A 218 8.02 18.75 14.36
CA LEU A 218 7.24 19.14 13.19
C LEU A 218 8.18 19.23 11.99
N ILE A 219 8.08 18.29 11.06
CA ILE A 219 9.00 18.16 9.93
C ILE A 219 8.16 18.15 8.66
N TYR A 220 8.13 19.28 7.95
CA TYR A 220 7.31 19.38 6.75
C TYR A 220 7.95 20.11 5.58
N GLU A 221 7.59 19.72 4.36
CA GLU A 221 8.05 20.37 3.12
C GLU A 221 9.58 20.38 2.94
N ASN A 222 10.32 19.50 3.63
CA ASN A 222 11.76 19.42 3.49
C ASN A 222 12.18 18.54 2.31
N GLU A 223 13.36 18.80 1.77
CA GLU A 223 13.97 18.03 0.70
C GLU A 223 15.30 17.42 1.15
N PHE A 224 15.40 16.09 1.06
CA PHE A 224 16.61 15.33 1.34
C PHE A 224 17.31 14.99 0.03
N LYS A 225 18.47 15.60 -0.17
CA LYS A 225 19.30 15.42 -1.38
C LYS A 225 20.25 14.24 -1.18
N GLU A 226 20.57 13.59 -2.31
CA GLU A 226 21.45 12.43 -2.37
C GLU A 226 20.98 11.24 -1.52
N GLU A 227 21.80 10.19 -1.47
CA GLU A 227 21.52 9.04 -0.61
C GLU A 227 22.14 9.29 0.76
N GLY A 228 21.28 9.29 1.78
CA GLY A 228 21.67 9.50 3.16
C GLY A 228 20.68 8.84 4.11
N PHE A 229 21.01 8.92 5.39
CA PHE A 229 20.20 8.39 6.47
C PHE A 229 19.39 9.52 7.11
N VAL A 230 18.11 9.27 7.37
CA VAL A 230 17.25 10.16 8.15
C VAL A 230 16.72 9.39 9.35
N LEU A 231 17.19 9.75 10.56
CA LEU A 231 16.64 9.22 11.80
C LEU A 231 15.66 10.22 12.39
N LEU A 232 14.44 9.76 12.64
CA LEU A 232 13.49 10.43 13.53
C LEU A 232 13.16 9.50 14.69
N MET A 233 13.56 9.90 15.90
CA MET A 233 13.29 9.18 17.13
C MET A 233 12.64 10.11 18.13
N THR A 234 11.44 9.79 18.59
CA THR A 234 10.77 10.61 19.61
C THR A 234 9.92 9.78 20.55
N SER A 235 9.95 10.14 21.84
CA SER A 235 8.99 9.68 22.85
C SER A 235 8.25 10.86 23.50
N GLY A 236 8.18 11.99 22.79
CA GLY A 236 7.56 13.24 23.23
C GLY A 236 6.04 13.24 23.13
N ASN A 237 5.50 14.38 22.71
CA ASN A 237 4.07 14.67 22.59
C ASN A 237 3.56 14.48 21.15
N LEU A 238 4.33 14.96 20.18
CA LEU A 238 3.90 15.04 18.78
C LEU A 238 5.03 14.72 17.81
N LEU A 239 4.74 13.93 16.79
CA LEU A 239 5.57 13.79 15.60
C LEU A 239 4.72 14.03 14.35
N VAL A 240 5.04 15.08 13.61
CA VAL A 240 4.48 15.35 12.28
C VAL A 240 5.59 15.24 11.25
N VAL A 241 5.38 14.39 10.24
CA VAL A 241 6.24 14.22 9.08
C VAL A 241 5.35 14.31 7.85
N SER A 242 5.28 15.48 7.22
CA SER A 242 4.32 15.73 6.13
C SER A 242 4.95 16.43 4.92
N GLU A 243 4.55 16.05 3.71
CA GLU A 243 4.95 16.76 2.48
C GLU A 243 6.48 16.81 2.24
N ASN A 244 7.25 15.91 2.85
CA ASN A 244 8.70 15.86 2.65
C ASN A 244 9.07 15.01 1.43
N ARG A 245 10.16 15.40 0.74
CA ARG A 245 10.77 14.63 -0.35
C ARG A 245 12.04 13.95 0.13
N PHE A 246 11.96 12.65 0.43
CA PHE A 246 13.10 11.88 0.95
C PHE A 246 14.09 11.43 -0.13
N GLY A 247 13.72 11.53 -1.42
CA GLY A 247 14.59 11.13 -2.52
C GLY A 247 15.07 9.68 -2.37
N ASN A 248 16.39 9.49 -2.36
CA ASN A 248 17.03 8.18 -2.14
C ASN A 248 17.40 7.91 -0.68
N SER A 249 17.01 8.78 0.25
CA SER A 249 17.36 8.63 1.67
C SER A 249 16.61 7.47 2.33
N LEU A 250 17.29 6.79 3.24
CA LEU A 250 16.72 5.74 4.08
C LEU A 250 16.13 6.37 5.35
N LEU A 251 14.81 6.28 5.49
CA LEU A 251 14.09 6.80 6.65
C LEU A 251 13.98 5.72 7.74
N ASN A 252 14.42 6.07 8.95
CA ASN A 252 14.24 5.27 10.17
C ASN A 252 13.42 6.07 11.18
N LEU A 253 12.26 5.50 11.53
CA LEU A 253 11.25 6.08 12.41
C LEU A 253 11.15 5.25 13.68
N ILE A 254 11.42 5.86 14.83
CA ILE A 254 11.35 5.21 16.13
C ILE A 254 10.42 6.04 17.03
N THR A 255 9.28 5.47 17.42
CA THR A 255 8.34 6.15 18.31
C THR A 255 8.34 5.48 19.68
N GLY A 256 8.52 6.27 20.74
CA GLY A 256 8.43 5.80 22.13
C GLY A 256 6.98 5.59 22.56
N ARG A 257 6.78 4.81 23.64
CA ARG A 257 5.46 4.28 24.04
C ARG A 257 4.40 5.38 23.99
N PRO A 258 3.27 5.16 23.28
CA PRO A 258 2.19 6.11 23.31
C PRO A 258 1.61 6.12 24.72
N GLU A 259 1.97 7.12 25.51
CA GLU A 259 1.06 7.64 26.52
C GLU A 259 -0.22 8.08 25.78
N SER A 260 -1.35 8.17 26.49
CA SER A 260 -2.67 8.41 25.89
C SER A 260 -2.78 9.61 24.94
N ASN A 261 -1.79 10.51 24.95
CA ASN A 261 -1.79 11.78 24.24
C ASN A 261 -0.69 11.90 23.15
N PHE A 262 0.10 10.85 22.86
CA PHE A 262 1.08 10.94 21.76
C PHE A 262 0.38 10.96 20.41
N PHE A 263 0.60 12.02 19.63
CA PHE A 263 0.07 12.17 18.28
C PHE A 263 1.16 11.91 17.24
N LEU A 264 0.81 11.10 16.25
CA LEU A 264 1.69 10.74 15.14
C LEU A 264 0.96 11.04 13.85
N ASP A 265 1.54 11.87 13.00
CA ASP A 265 1.03 12.16 11.67
C ASP A 265 2.16 12.01 10.65
N ILE A 266 2.01 11.01 9.78
CA ILE A 266 2.92 10.73 8.69
C ILE A 266 2.06 10.62 7.43
N GLU A 267 2.02 11.65 6.62
CA GLU A 267 1.21 11.70 5.40
C GLU A 267 1.89 12.48 4.27
N LYS A 268 1.46 12.23 3.01
CA LYS A 268 1.86 13.01 1.84
C LYS A 268 3.37 13.11 1.58
N ASN A 269 4.19 12.21 2.10
CA ASN A 269 5.63 12.21 1.82
C ASN A 269 5.97 11.45 0.53
N GLU A 270 7.04 11.86 -0.16
CA GLU A 270 7.62 11.10 -1.26
C GLU A 270 8.73 10.17 -0.75
N ILE A 271 8.35 8.93 -0.41
CA ILE A 271 9.27 7.91 0.12
C ILE A 271 9.39 6.75 -0.87
N PHE A 272 10.57 6.59 -1.47
CA PHE A 272 10.84 5.52 -2.44
C PHE A 272 11.50 4.29 -1.81
N LYS A 273 12.36 4.49 -0.81
CA LYS A 273 13.09 3.42 -0.13
C LYS A 273 12.20 2.73 0.92
N LYS A 274 12.62 1.55 1.37
CA LYS A 274 11.92 0.81 2.44
C LYS A 274 12.15 1.55 3.76
N VAL A 275 11.08 1.84 4.50
CA VAL A 275 11.16 2.54 5.79
C VAL A 275 11.49 1.55 6.90
N ILE A 276 12.44 1.89 7.77
CA ILE A 276 12.64 1.16 9.03
C ILE A 276 11.71 1.79 10.05
N PHE A 277 10.73 1.04 10.55
CA PHE A 277 9.73 1.55 11.48
C PHE A 277 9.74 0.76 12.78
N GLN A 278 9.90 1.46 13.90
CA GLN A 278 9.84 0.90 15.25
C GLN A 278 8.73 1.62 16.03
N PRO A 279 7.46 1.25 15.77
CA PRO A 279 6.34 1.74 16.54
C PRO A 279 6.34 1.06 17.92
N SER A 280 6.04 1.81 18.96
CA SER A 280 5.83 1.28 20.31
C SER A 280 4.36 1.03 20.65
N GLY A 281 3.45 1.33 19.72
CA GLY A 281 2.01 1.11 19.82
C GLY A 281 1.24 1.96 18.82
N TYR A 282 -0.06 1.67 18.69
CA TYR A 282 -0.97 2.41 17.82
C TYR A 282 -2.18 2.93 18.60
N SER A 283 -2.61 4.16 18.29
CA SER A 283 -3.82 4.76 18.87
C SER A 283 -4.74 5.30 17.76
N PRO A 284 -6.05 5.52 18.04
CA PRO A 284 -6.98 6.06 17.04
C PRO A 284 -6.65 7.46 16.55
N ASN A 285 -5.83 8.22 17.28
CA ASN A 285 -5.47 9.60 16.94
C ASN A 285 -4.25 9.68 16.00
N GLN A 286 -3.69 8.55 15.59
CA GLN A 286 -2.53 8.51 14.71
C GLN A 286 -2.96 8.43 13.25
N ILE A 287 -2.27 9.18 12.41
CA ILE A 287 -2.44 9.21 10.97
C ILE A 287 -1.16 8.65 10.36
N ILE A 288 -1.28 7.52 9.66
CA ILE A 288 -0.17 6.87 8.97
C ILE A 288 -0.65 6.51 7.57
N GLU A 289 -0.36 7.34 6.58
CA GLU A 289 -0.78 7.11 5.21
C GLU A 289 0.05 5.99 4.56
N PHE A 290 -0.45 4.74 4.55
CA PHE A 290 0.34 3.60 4.09
C PHE A 290 0.78 3.70 2.61
N SER A 291 -0.01 4.36 1.76
CA SER A 291 0.27 4.53 0.32
C SER A 291 1.60 5.22 0.02
N GLN A 292 2.13 6.01 0.94
CA GLN A 292 3.37 6.76 0.74
C GLN A 292 4.62 5.85 0.81
N PHE A 293 4.54 4.70 1.48
CA PHE A 293 5.68 3.79 1.66
C PHE A 293 5.87 2.89 0.43
N LYS A 294 6.36 3.45 -0.68
CA LYS A 294 6.48 2.73 -1.97
C LYS A 294 7.41 1.51 -1.87
N GLY A 295 8.48 1.61 -1.08
CA GLY A 295 9.41 0.49 -0.80
C GLY A 295 8.94 -0.47 0.31
N GLY A 296 7.77 -0.21 0.90
CA GLY A 296 7.24 -0.92 2.06
C GLY A 296 7.87 -0.52 3.39
N ILE A 297 7.47 -1.22 4.44
CA ILE A 297 7.96 -1.04 5.82
C ILE A 297 8.77 -2.26 6.24
N ARG A 298 9.86 -2.07 6.97
CA ARG A 298 10.59 -3.09 7.74
C ARG A 298 10.44 -2.75 9.21
N PHE A 299 9.94 -3.68 10.02
CA PHE A 299 9.89 -3.43 11.45
C PHE A 299 11.29 -3.53 12.05
N GLY A 300 11.70 -2.51 12.80
CA GLY A 300 13.07 -2.42 13.24
C GLY A 300 13.41 -3.32 14.43
N GLU A 301 12.43 -3.88 15.14
CA GLU A 301 12.68 -4.82 16.25
C GLU A 301 13.20 -6.16 15.72
N SER A 302 12.43 -6.82 14.84
CA SER A 302 12.83 -8.04 14.13
C SER A 302 14.13 -7.86 13.34
N TYR A 303 14.30 -6.72 12.68
CA TYR A 303 15.56 -6.39 11.99
C TYR A 303 16.72 -6.18 12.96
N GLY A 304 16.49 -5.57 14.13
CA GLY A 304 17.49 -5.42 15.18
C GLY A 304 17.99 -6.77 15.70
N MET A 305 17.07 -7.74 15.89
CA MET A 305 17.41 -9.12 16.28
C MET A 305 18.33 -9.76 15.23
N PHE A 306 17.96 -9.69 13.95
CA PHE A 306 18.80 -10.18 12.85
C PHE A 306 20.21 -9.61 12.89
N LEU A 307 20.33 -8.28 13.00
CA LEU A 307 21.64 -7.63 13.03
C LEU A 307 22.46 -8.02 14.26
N SER A 308 21.81 -8.28 15.41
CA SER A 308 22.50 -8.73 16.61
C SER A 308 23.03 -10.16 16.51
N GLU A 309 22.37 -11.03 15.73
CA GLU A 309 22.83 -12.39 15.47
C GLU A 309 23.95 -12.43 14.43
N GLN A 310 23.85 -11.63 13.36
CA GLN A 310 24.88 -11.57 12.32
C GLN A 310 26.14 -10.84 12.80
N TYR A 311 25.99 -9.86 13.68
CA TYR A 311 27.09 -9.05 14.21
C TYR A 311 27.00 -8.95 15.75
N PRO A 312 27.36 -10.03 16.48
CA PRO A 312 27.37 -10.02 17.94
C PRO A 312 28.29 -8.93 18.51
N ARG A 313 27.91 -8.33 19.63
CA ARG A 313 28.66 -7.20 20.24
C ARG A 313 30.11 -7.53 20.57
N ASP A 314 30.40 -8.79 20.91
CA ASP A 314 31.73 -9.27 21.28
C ASP A 314 32.52 -9.83 20.08
N SER A 315 32.00 -9.69 18.86
CA SER A 315 32.71 -10.16 17.66
C SER A 315 33.75 -9.14 17.20
N GLU A 316 34.88 -9.63 16.68
CA GLU A 316 35.85 -8.81 15.94
C GLU A 316 35.31 -8.34 14.57
N ILE A 317 34.10 -8.78 14.20
CA ILE A 317 33.46 -8.46 12.93
C ILE A 317 32.98 -7.02 12.99
N LYS A 318 33.59 -6.16 12.17
CA LYS A 318 33.13 -4.79 11.97
C LYS A 318 31.70 -4.82 11.40
N ARG A 319 30.72 -4.37 12.19
CA ARG A 319 29.34 -4.21 11.75
C ARG A 319 29.25 -3.17 10.63
N PRO A 320 28.67 -3.51 9.46
CA PRO A 320 28.41 -2.55 8.39
C PRO A 320 27.41 -1.48 8.82
N THR A 321 27.43 -0.34 8.14
CA THR A 321 26.47 0.73 8.36
C THR A 321 25.07 0.33 7.90
N GLU A 322 24.01 0.95 8.42
CA GLU A 322 22.64 0.70 7.96
C GLU A 322 22.47 0.93 6.45
N LEU A 323 23.14 1.95 5.90
CA LEU A 323 23.24 2.16 4.46
C LEU A 323 23.93 0.99 3.74
N GLU A 324 25.10 0.54 4.20
CA GLU A 324 25.80 -0.63 3.62
C GLU A 324 24.97 -1.92 3.70
N LEU A 325 24.28 -2.15 4.82
CA LEU A 325 23.36 -3.28 5.00
C LEU A 325 22.19 -3.20 4.01
N TYR A 326 21.66 -1.98 3.78
CA TYR A 326 20.63 -1.74 2.78
C TYR A 326 21.12 -1.98 1.36
N HIS A 327 22.39 -1.75 1.03
CA HIS A 327 22.94 -2.07 -0.29
C HIS A 327 23.20 -3.56 -0.52
N SER A 328 23.26 -4.37 0.53
CA SER A 328 23.55 -5.79 0.41
C SER A 328 22.30 -6.61 0.09
N ASP A 329 22.07 -6.88 -1.20
CA ASP A 329 20.97 -7.75 -1.65
C ASP A 329 21.00 -9.13 -0.96
N SER A 330 22.20 -9.66 -0.71
CA SER A 330 22.39 -10.93 -0.01
C SER A 330 21.90 -10.89 1.44
N LEU A 331 22.24 -9.83 2.20
CA LEU A 331 21.79 -9.68 3.59
C LEU A 331 20.30 -9.35 3.66
N GLN A 332 19.79 -8.54 2.72
CA GLN A 332 18.36 -8.29 2.62
C GLN A 332 17.58 -9.56 2.34
N SER A 333 18.03 -10.38 1.39
CA SER A 333 17.40 -11.66 1.08
C SER A 333 17.50 -12.65 2.25
N LEU A 334 18.65 -12.70 2.92
CA LEU A 334 18.84 -13.52 4.12
C LEU A 334 17.88 -13.11 5.23
N TYR A 335 17.68 -11.81 5.45
CA TYR A 335 16.72 -11.32 6.42
C TYR A 335 15.27 -11.70 6.02
N GLU A 336 14.85 -11.36 4.81
CA GLU A 336 13.43 -11.41 4.39
C GLU A 336 12.93 -12.81 4.03
N GLU A 337 13.79 -13.68 3.52
CA GLU A 337 13.42 -15.02 3.05
C GLU A 337 13.80 -16.13 4.03
N VAL A 338 14.80 -15.91 4.90
CA VAL A 338 15.30 -16.92 5.84
C VAL A 338 15.04 -16.47 7.29
N PHE A 339 15.70 -15.42 7.76
CA PHE A 339 15.68 -15.07 9.19
C PHE A 339 14.27 -14.79 9.71
N LEU A 340 13.51 -13.94 9.01
CA LEU A 340 12.15 -13.57 9.38
C LEU A 340 11.18 -14.76 9.38
N VAL A 341 11.50 -15.80 8.61
CA VAL A 341 10.68 -17.00 8.45
C VAL A 341 11.08 -18.08 9.44
N GLU A 342 12.36 -18.25 9.74
CA GLU A 342 12.88 -19.36 10.53
C GLU A 342 13.03 -19.02 12.02
N ASN A 343 13.44 -17.79 12.34
CA ASN A 343 13.62 -17.35 13.73
C ASN A 343 12.23 -17.10 14.39
N PRO A 344 11.89 -17.82 15.48
CA PRO A 344 10.56 -17.74 16.08
C PRO A 344 10.27 -16.37 16.70
N ASP A 345 11.25 -15.72 17.31
CA ASP A 345 11.07 -14.42 17.97
C ASP A 345 10.91 -13.29 16.95
N ALA A 346 11.72 -13.32 15.89
CA ALA A 346 11.62 -12.36 14.78
C ALA A 346 10.28 -12.50 14.03
N TYR A 347 9.86 -13.74 13.77
CA TYR A 347 8.55 -14.03 13.17
C TYR A 347 7.40 -13.53 14.05
N LEU A 348 7.46 -13.81 15.36
CA LEU A 348 6.45 -13.36 16.32
C LEU A 348 6.41 -11.82 16.40
N SER A 349 7.56 -11.15 16.46
CA SER A 349 7.62 -9.68 16.49
C SER A 349 7.04 -9.07 15.21
N GLU A 350 7.42 -9.58 14.03
CA GLU A 350 6.93 -9.06 12.75
C GLU A 350 5.41 -9.27 12.58
N THR A 351 4.92 -10.47 12.86
CA THR A 351 3.48 -10.79 12.79
C THR A 351 2.68 -9.99 13.81
N THR A 352 3.21 -9.77 15.02
CA THR A 352 2.60 -8.90 16.04
C THR A 352 2.46 -7.47 15.55
N ASN A 353 3.54 -6.88 15.00
CA ASN A 353 3.53 -5.53 14.47
C ASN A 353 2.56 -5.37 13.28
N LEU A 354 2.56 -6.35 12.36
CA LEU A 354 1.59 -6.39 11.25
C LEU A 354 0.14 -6.49 11.76
N GLY A 355 -0.11 -7.32 12.78
CA GLY A 355 -1.42 -7.47 13.39
C GLY A 355 -1.90 -6.17 14.07
N MET A 356 -1.02 -5.49 14.80
CA MET A 356 -1.33 -4.19 15.40
C MET A 356 -1.64 -3.13 14.35
N LEU A 357 -0.84 -3.05 13.28
CA LEU A 357 -1.07 -2.12 12.18
C LEU A 357 -2.36 -2.44 11.40
N PHE A 358 -2.66 -3.72 11.18
CA PHE A 358 -3.93 -4.17 10.61
C PHE A 358 -5.13 -3.68 11.43
N ASN A 359 -5.08 -3.91 12.75
CA ASN A 359 -6.14 -3.49 13.67
C ASN A 359 -6.28 -1.96 13.71
N HIS A 360 -5.17 -1.22 13.68
CA HIS A 360 -5.19 0.24 13.60
C HIS A 360 -5.99 0.72 12.37
N TYR A 361 -5.66 0.24 11.17
CA TYR A 361 -6.40 0.62 9.96
C TYR A 361 -7.85 0.15 9.97
N LYS A 362 -8.12 -1.03 10.50
CA LYS A 362 -9.49 -1.55 10.63
C LYS A 362 -10.34 -0.67 11.55
N ASN A 363 -9.80 -0.27 12.70
CA ASN A 363 -10.47 0.60 13.66
C ASN A 363 -10.75 2.00 13.09
N LEU A 364 -9.92 2.47 12.16
CA LEU A 364 -10.13 3.72 11.42
C LEU A 364 -11.03 3.57 10.19
N HIS A 365 -11.68 2.42 9.98
CA HIS A 365 -12.49 2.10 8.79
C HIS A 365 -11.72 2.24 7.47
N GLN A 366 -10.39 2.10 7.50
CA GLN A 366 -9.52 2.15 6.33
C GLN A 366 -9.34 0.74 5.72
N THR A 367 -10.44 0.11 5.31
CA THR A 367 -10.50 -1.30 4.89
C THR A 367 -9.51 -1.66 3.78
N LYS A 368 -9.26 -0.74 2.84
CA LYS A 368 -8.30 -0.97 1.75
C LYS A 368 -6.88 -1.20 2.28
N PHE A 369 -6.43 -0.35 3.21
CA PHE A 369 -5.10 -0.46 3.81
C PHE A 369 -5.03 -1.64 4.78
N ALA A 370 -6.07 -1.84 5.60
CA ALA A 370 -6.17 -3.03 6.45
C ALA A 370 -6.01 -4.33 5.64
N ASN A 371 -6.72 -4.47 4.52
CA ASN A 371 -6.60 -5.65 3.66
C ASN A 371 -5.18 -5.83 3.09
N GLN A 372 -4.47 -4.76 2.75
CA GLN A 372 -3.08 -4.86 2.28
C GLN A 372 -2.14 -5.38 3.37
N ILE A 373 -2.27 -4.89 4.61
CA ILE A 373 -1.49 -5.38 5.75
C ILE A 373 -1.83 -6.84 6.05
N TYR A 374 -3.11 -7.19 6.01
CA TYR A 374 -3.57 -8.57 6.23
C TYR A 374 -2.99 -9.54 5.18
N ILE A 375 -2.99 -9.18 3.90
CA ILE A 375 -2.37 -10.00 2.85
C ILE A 375 -0.87 -10.18 3.13
N ARG A 376 -0.16 -9.13 3.53
CA ARG A 376 1.27 -9.21 3.89
C ARG A 376 1.50 -10.14 5.09
N LEU A 377 0.67 -10.06 6.12
CA LEU A 377 0.71 -10.96 7.27
C LEU A 377 0.53 -12.42 6.83
N LYS A 378 -0.52 -12.71 6.06
CA LYS A 378 -0.80 -14.06 5.54
C LYS A 378 0.27 -14.58 4.57
N ASP A 379 0.93 -13.69 3.83
CA ASP A 379 2.08 -14.04 2.99
C ASP A 379 3.28 -14.51 3.81
N LEU A 380 3.58 -13.82 4.91
CA LEU A 380 4.63 -14.23 5.84
C LEU A 380 4.28 -15.56 6.53
N GLU A 381 3.04 -15.72 7.00
CA GLU A 381 2.54 -17.00 7.54
C GLU A 381 2.68 -18.13 6.50
N THR A 382 2.36 -17.87 5.23
CA THR A 382 2.48 -18.88 4.16
C THR A 382 3.93 -19.30 3.91
N LYS A 383 4.89 -18.37 4.04
CA LYS A 383 6.32 -18.71 3.99
C LYS A 383 6.72 -19.57 5.19
N ARG A 384 6.28 -19.21 6.40
CA ARG A 384 6.52 -19.97 7.63
C ARG A 384 5.98 -21.39 7.54
N LEU A 385 4.75 -21.57 7.06
CA LEU A 385 4.17 -22.90 6.82
C LEU A 385 5.00 -23.75 5.86
N GLY A 386 5.61 -23.11 4.84
CA GLY A 386 6.53 -23.77 3.92
C GLY A 386 7.82 -24.23 4.60
N PHE A 387 8.35 -23.45 5.56
CA PHE A 387 9.47 -23.84 6.41
C PHE A 387 9.09 -24.98 7.37
N GLU A 388 7.95 -24.87 8.04
CA GLU A 388 7.44 -25.89 8.98
C GLU A 388 7.20 -27.23 8.29
N TYR A 389 6.64 -27.24 7.07
CA TYR A 389 6.52 -28.44 6.25
C TYR A 389 7.88 -29.07 5.90
N LYS A 390 8.91 -28.26 5.64
CA LYS A 390 10.27 -28.78 5.37
C LYS A 390 10.90 -29.39 6.63
N ALA A 391 10.61 -28.81 7.80
CA ALA A 391 11.13 -29.27 9.08
C ALA A 391 10.42 -30.55 9.58
N ASP A 392 9.09 -30.61 9.47
CA ASP A 392 8.25 -31.77 9.85
C ASP A 392 7.21 -32.10 8.76
N PRO A 393 7.60 -32.92 7.75
CA PRO A 393 6.73 -33.26 6.64
C PRO A 393 5.58 -34.18 7.07
N SER A 394 4.36 -33.68 7.04
CA SER A 394 3.13 -34.45 7.22
C SER A 394 2.06 -34.03 6.21
N PHE A 395 1.00 -34.84 6.07
CA PHE A 395 -0.13 -34.44 5.24
C PHE A 395 -0.77 -33.14 5.74
N ASP A 396 -0.83 -32.97 7.07
CA ASP A 396 -1.41 -31.77 7.70
C ASP A 396 -0.59 -30.52 7.40
N THR A 397 0.74 -30.55 7.58
CA THR A 397 1.63 -29.42 7.29
C THR A 397 1.67 -29.11 5.79
N PHE A 398 1.67 -30.14 4.93
CA PHE A 398 1.55 -29.97 3.48
C PHE A 398 0.23 -29.31 3.08
N PHE A 399 -0.89 -29.84 3.56
CA PHE A 399 -2.22 -29.37 3.20
C PHE A 399 -2.44 -27.94 3.69
N THR A 400 -2.04 -27.62 4.93
CA THR A 400 -2.15 -26.28 5.52
C THR A 400 -1.32 -25.24 4.76
N TRP A 401 -0.12 -25.60 4.30
CA TRP A 401 0.68 -24.74 3.44
C TRP A 401 0.02 -24.53 2.07
N LYS A 402 -0.38 -25.60 1.39
CA LYS A 402 -0.97 -25.54 0.05
C LYS A 402 -2.32 -24.84 0.01
N ILE A 403 -3.15 -25.01 1.03
CA ILE A 403 -4.42 -24.31 1.11
C ILE A 403 -4.22 -22.80 1.27
N ASN A 404 -3.23 -22.35 2.06
CA ASN A 404 -2.91 -20.92 2.15
C ASN A 404 -2.44 -20.35 0.81
N GLN A 405 -1.57 -21.08 0.08
CA GLN A 405 -1.16 -20.69 -1.28
C GLN A 405 -2.37 -20.59 -2.23
N PHE A 406 -3.30 -21.54 -2.14
CA PHE A 406 -4.54 -21.51 -2.92
C PHE A 406 -5.42 -20.32 -2.55
N LEU A 407 -5.61 -20.03 -1.25
CA LEU A 407 -6.42 -18.90 -0.78
C LEU A 407 -5.87 -17.55 -1.24
N LYS A 408 -4.54 -17.39 -1.29
CA LYS A 408 -3.89 -16.21 -1.89
C LYS A 408 -4.30 -16.07 -3.37
N LEU A 409 -4.12 -17.13 -4.14
CA LEU A 409 -4.41 -17.11 -5.58
C LEU A 409 -5.90 -16.86 -5.84
N PHE A 410 -6.78 -17.50 -5.07
CA PHE A 410 -8.22 -17.52 -5.29
C PHE A 410 -8.91 -16.22 -4.84
N SER A 411 -8.61 -15.71 -3.64
CA SER A 411 -9.38 -14.62 -3.02
C SER A 411 -8.56 -13.60 -2.24
N ASP A 412 -7.22 -13.60 -2.39
CA ASP A 412 -6.30 -12.80 -1.57
C ASP A 412 -6.57 -13.02 -0.07
N TYR A 413 -6.65 -14.30 0.33
CA TYR A 413 -7.00 -14.73 1.69
C TYR A 413 -8.37 -14.24 2.16
N GLY A 414 -9.32 -14.10 1.23
CA GLY A 414 -10.68 -13.64 1.51
C GLY A 414 -10.85 -12.12 1.54
N THR A 415 -9.81 -11.34 1.26
CA THR A 415 -9.88 -9.88 1.20
C THR A 415 -10.39 -9.33 -0.13
N LYS A 416 -10.58 -10.19 -1.15
CA LYS A 416 -11.08 -9.78 -2.46
C LYS A 416 -12.07 -10.81 -3.06
N PRO A 417 -13.36 -10.79 -2.66
CA PRO A 417 -14.39 -11.70 -3.18
C PRO A 417 -14.54 -11.62 -4.70
N SER A 418 -14.34 -10.44 -5.30
CA SER A 418 -14.40 -10.29 -6.76
C SER A 418 -13.36 -11.13 -7.49
N LYS A 419 -12.19 -11.37 -6.89
CA LYS A 419 -11.15 -12.25 -7.45
C LYS A 419 -11.62 -13.70 -7.50
N ALA A 420 -12.34 -14.16 -6.48
CA ALA A 420 -12.91 -15.50 -6.42
C ALA A 420 -13.94 -15.74 -7.54
N ILE A 421 -14.76 -14.72 -7.85
CA ILE A 421 -15.71 -14.77 -8.98
C ILE A 421 -14.95 -14.90 -10.31
N VAL A 422 -13.94 -14.06 -10.53
CA VAL A 422 -13.12 -14.10 -11.76
C VAL A 422 -12.46 -15.47 -11.92
N PHE A 423 -11.88 -16.02 -10.85
CA PHE A 423 -11.28 -17.36 -10.87
C PHE A 423 -12.31 -18.45 -11.20
N SER A 424 -13.50 -18.37 -10.61
CA SER A 424 -14.62 -19.29 -10.89
C SER A 424 -15.03 -19.27 -12.36
N VAL A 425 -15.09 -18.08 -12.98
CA VAL A 425 -15.37 -17.92 -14.41
C VAL A 425 -14.29 -18.61 -15.26
N TYR A 426 -13.01 -18.50 -14.90
CA TYR A 426 -11.95 -19.21 -15.61
C TYR A 426 -12.09 -20.73 -15.52
N VAL A 427 -12.47 -21.26 -14.36
CA VAL A 427 -12.74 -22.70 -14.19
C VAL A 427 -13.91 -23.13 -15.09
N ILE A 428 -14.99 -22.36 -15.13
CA ILE A 428 -16.13 -22.63 -16.03
C ILE A 428 -15.69 -22.69 -17.49
N PHE A 429 -14.88 -21.73 -17.94
CA PHE A 429 -14.37 -21.76 -19.32
C PHE A 429 -13.43 -22.93 -19.59
N ALA A 430 -12.54 -23.26 -18.65
CA ALA A 430 -11.62 -24.40 -18.80
C ALA A 430 -12.37 -25.72 -18.96
N PHE A 431 -13.40 -25.97 -18.13
CA PHE A 431 -14.23 -27.17 -18.26
C PHE A 431 -15.15 -27.13 -19.48
N ALA A 432 -15.65 -25.96 -19.90
CA ALA A 432 -16.41 -25.83 -21.14
C ALA A 432 -15.57 -26.25 -22.36
N LEU A 433 -14.29 -25.89 -22.39
CA LEU A 433 -13.37 -26.34 -23.44
C LEU A 433 -13.19 -27.86 -23.44
N ILE A 434 -13.09 -28.48 -22.26
CA ILE A 434 -13.02 -29.94 -22.12
C ILE A 434 -14.32 -30.58 -22.63
N TYR A 435 -15.49 -30.05 -22.26
CA TYR A 435 -16.79 -30.59 -22.69
C TYR A 435 -17.07 -30.44 -24.18
N LEU A 436 -16.42 -29.50 -24.87
CA LEU A 436 -16.49 -29.40 -26.33
C LEU A 436 -16.07 -30.71 -27.01
N LEU A 437 -15.15 -31.47 -26.39
CA LEU A 437 -14.65 -32.73 -26.93
C LEU A 437 -15.60 -33.92 -26.71
N PHE A 438 -16.64 -33.76 -25.88
CA PHE A 438 -17.53 -34.85 -25.50
C PHE A 438 -18.96 -34.65 -26.03
N PRO A 439 -19.65 -35.73 -26.43
CA PRO A 439 -21.06 -35.65 -26.80
C PRO A 439 -21.90 -35.38 -25.56
N ASN A 440 -22.80 -34.40 -25.63
CA ASN A 440 -23.80 -34.09 -24.60
C ASN A 440 -25.21 -34.32 -25.15
N SER A 441 -26.18 -34.69 -24.31
CA SER A 441 -27.55 -34.99 -24.76
C SER A 441 -28.38 -33.74 -25.08
N TRP A 442 -27.84 -32.54 -24.81
CA TRP A 442 -28.38 -31.27 -25.36
C TRP A 442 -27.98 -31.04 -26.81
N ASP A 443 -27.04 -31.82 -27.35
CA ASP A 443 -26.72 -31.87 -28.76
C ASP A 443 -27.55 -32.97 -29.45
N ALA A 444 -28.70 -32.58 -30.01
CA ALA A 444 -29.62 -33.47 -30.73
C ALA A 444 -28.97 -34.21 -31.92
N HIS A 445 -27.92 -33.64 -32.54
CA HIS A 445 -27.21 -34.25 -33.67
C HIS A 445 -25.93 -35.00 -33.24
N GLY A 446 -25.47 -34.77 -32.01
CA GLY A 446 -24.33 -35.41 -31.37
C GLY A 446 -23.12 -35.58 -32.30
N LYS A 447 -22.57 -36.80 -32.34
CA LYS A 447 -21.40 -37.14 -33.18
C LYS A 447 -21.67 -37.09 -34.68
N ASN A 448 -22.93 -37.07 -35.11
CA ASN A 448 -23.32 -37.13 -36.52
C ASN A 448 -23.59 -35.73 -37.12
N ARG A 449 -23.50 -34.65 -36.35
CA ARG A 449 -23.81 -33.28 -36.80
C ARG A 449 -23.16 -32.89 -38.13
N ILE A 450 -21.86 -33.18 -38.27
CA ILE A 450 -21.13 -32.91 -39.53
C ILE A 450 -21.64 -33.81 -40.65
N VAL A 451 -21.88 -35.10 -40.37
CA VAL A 451 -22.41 -36.06 -41.35
C VAL A 451 -23.79 -35.65 -41.84
N ASP A 452 -24.67 -35.23 -40.94
CA ASP A 452 -26.00 -34.72 -41.26
C ASP A 452 -25.91 -33.45 -42.11
N ARG A 453 -24.94 -32.57 -41.83
CA ARG A 453 -24.68 -31.38 -42.65
C ARG A 453 -24.24 -31.74 -44.07
N TYR A 454 -23.34 -32.71 -44.23
CA TYR A 454 -22.97 -33.24 -45.55
C TYR A 454 -24.16 -33.87 -46.26
N ARG A 455 -24.99 -34.66 -45.57
CA ARG A 455 -26.20 -35.27 -46.13
C ARG A 455 -27.20 -34.21 -46.62
N PHE A 456 -27.40 -33.15 -45.85
CA PHE A 456 -28.27 -32.04 -46.22
C PHE A 456 -27.80 -31.37 -47.52
N PHE A 457 -26.52 -30.99 -47.59
CA PHE A 457 -25.96 -30.35 -48.79
C PHE A 457 -25.93 -31.31 -49.99
N PHE A 458 -25.65 -32.60 -49.80
CA PHE A 458 -25.74 -33.58 -50.90
C PHE A 458 -27.17 -33.70 -51.44
N LYS A 459 -28.19 -33.77 -50.57
CA LYS A 459 -29.59 -33.76 -51.01
C LYS A 459 -29.94 -32.49 -51.77
N TYR A 460 -29.49 -31.33 -51.29
CA TYR A 460 -29.70 -30.05 -51.95
C TYR A 460 -29.03 -29.95 -53.34
N LEU A 461 -27.82 -30.52 -53.50
CA LEU A 461 -27.11 -30.49 -54.78
C LEU A 461 -27.64 -31.49 -55.82
N GLN A 462 -28.25 -32.60 -55.37
CA GLN A 462 -28.67 -33.70 -56.24
C GLN A 462 -30.16 -33.67 -56.61
N ARG A 463 -30.99 -32.91 -55.89
CA ARG A 463 -32.43 -32.81 -56.16
C ARG A 463 -32.76 -31.50 -56.87
N ASN A 464 -33.71 -31.57 -57.79
CA ASN A 464 -34.33 -30.40 -58.39
C ASN A 464 -35.32 -29.75 -57.41
N ALA A 465 -34.80 -29.19 -56.32
CA ALA A 465 -35.55 -28.60 -55.22
C ALA A 465 -34.74 -27.45 -54.59
N GLY A 466 -35.43 -26.43 -54.08
CA GLY A 466 -34.78 -25.32 -53.38
C GLY A 466 -34.23 -25.74 -52.01
N ILE A 467 -33.25 -25.01 -51.47
CA ILE A 467 -32.64 -25.34 -50.15
C ILE A 467 -33.67 -25.34 -49.00
N HIS A 468 -34.70 -24.51 -49.12
CA HIS A 468 -35.81 -24.42 -48.19
C HIS A 468 -36.77 -25.62 -48.26
N GLU A 469 -36.94 -26.22 -49.44
CA GLU A 469 -37.79 -27.41 -49.64
C GLU A 469 -37.10 -28.64 -49.03
N VAL A 470 -35.80 -28.79 -49.26
CA VAL A 470 -34.98 -29.84 -48.64
C VAL A 470 -34.99 -29.72 -47.10
N TYR A 471 -34.93 -28.49 -46.58
CA TYR A 471 -35.04 -28.23 -45.13
C TYR A 471 -36.41 -28.60 -44.55
N LEU A 472 -37.51 -28.22 -45.22
CA LEU A 472 -38.87 -28.56 -44.78
C LEU A 472 -39.13 -30.08 -44.84
N GLU A 473 -38.54 -30.78 -45.81
CA GLU A 473 -38.62 -32.25 -45.91
C GLU A 473 -37.90 -32.94 -44.74
N GLU A 474 -36.69 -32.50 -44.36
CA GLU A 474 -36.00 -33.04 -43.18
C GLU A 474 -36.75 -32.76 -41.88
N LYS A 475 -37.45 -31.61 -41.81
CA LYS A 475 -38.29 -31.25 -40.67
C LYS A 475 -39.70 -31.84 -40.70
N LYS A 476 -40.04 -32.60 -41.74
CA LYS A 476 -41.39 -33.19 -41.89
C LYS A 476 -41.76 -34.08 -40.71
N LEU A 477 -40.83 -34.92 -40.22
CA LEU A 477 -41.07 -35.78 -39.06
C LEU A 477 -41.33 -34.97 -37.78
N ASP A 478 -40.56 -33.90 -37.55
CA ASP A 478 -40.74 -32.98 -36.41
C ASP A 478 -42.07 -32.21 -36.51
N LEU A 479 -42.57 -31.96 -37.72
CA LEU A 479 -43.81 -31.23 -38.00
C LEU A 479 -45.07 -32.11 -37.95
N LEU A 480 -44.96 -33.44 -38.05
CA LEU A 480 -46.11 -34.36 -38.05
C LEU A 480 -47.00 -34.18 -36.81
N GLY A 481 -46.40 -34.07 -35.63
CA GLY A 481 -47.15 -33.87 -34.38
C GLY A 481 -47.87 -32.52 -34.32
N TYR A 482 -47.30 -31.48 -34.94
CA TYR A 482 -47.93 -30.16 -35.00
C TYR A 482 -49.03 -30.10 -36.07
N GLU A 483 -48.88 -30.80 -37.18
CA GLU A 483 -49.94 -30.94 -38.19
C GLU A 483 -51.10 -31.80 -37.69
N GLU A 484 -50.83 -32.84 -36.92
CA GLU A 484 -51.86 -33.61 -36.20
C GLU A 484 -52.58 -32.72 -35.17
N PHE A 485 -51.83 -31.94 -34.39
CA PHE A 485 -52.41 -30.97 -33.45
C PHE A 485 -53.32 -29.95 -34.13
N LYS A 486 -52.88 -29.40 -35.27
CA LYS A 486 -53.71 -28.51 -36.11
C LYS A 486 -54.97 -29.21 -36.61
N SER A 487 -54.85 -30.46 -37.08
CA SER A 487 -55.98 -31.26 -37.54
C SER A 487 -56.99 -31.49 -36.42
N ILE A 488 -56.53 -31.77 -35.20
CA ILE A 488 -57.38 -31.90 -34.01
C ILE A 488 -58.11 -30.58 -33.73
N ILE A 489 -57.42 -29.44 -33.75
CA ILE A 489 -58.02 -28.11 -33.55
C ILE A 489 -59.11 -27.84 -34.59
N THR A 490 -58.85 -28.10 -35.87
CA THR A 490 -59.79 -27.83 -36.97
C THR A 490 -60.97 -28.80 -36.99
N ASN A 491 -60.75 -30.09 -36.69
CA ASN A 491 -61.80 -31.11 -36.70
C ASN A 491 -62.70 -31.03 -35.46
N SER A 492 -62.18 -30.50 -34.35
CA SER A 492 -62.92 -30.35 -33.10
C SER A 492 -63.57 -28.99 -32.91
N GLU A 493 -63.47 -28.07 -33.89
CA GLU A 493 -63.99 -26.69 -33.79
C GLU A 493 -65.49 -26.61 -33.47
N LYS A 494 -66.26 -27.65 -33.81
CA LYS A 494 -67.69 -27.78 -33.49
C LYS A 494 -68.00 -28.62 -32.25
N SER A 495 -67.03 -29.37 -31.72
CA SER A 495 -67.19 -30.31 -30.60
C SER A 495 -66.53 -29.86 -29.30
N VAL A 496 -65.74 -28.77 -29.32
CA VAL A 496 -65.13 -28.17 -28.12
C VAL A 496 -65.47 -26.67 -27.99
N PRO A 497 -65.46 -26.10 -26.76
CA PRO A 497 -65.67 -24.66 -26.57
C PRO A 497 -64.66 -23.81 -27.35
N ARG A 498 -65.12 -22.71 -27.95
CA ARG A 498 -64.30 -21.79 -28.77
C ARG A 498 -63.04 -21.27 -28.07
N PHE A 499 -63.04 -21.21 -26.74
CA PHE A 499 -61.86 -20.87 -25.96
C PHE A 499 -60.64 -21.73 -26.31
N PHE A 500 -60.83 -23.06 -26.43
CA PHE A 500 -59.73 -23.98 -26.72
C PHE A 500 -59.23 -23.86 -28.16
N SER A 501 -60.11 -23.64 -29.14
CA SER A 501 -59.68 -23.45 -30.54
C SER A 501 -58.96 -22.11 -30.74
N VAL A 502 -59.44 -21.03 -30.12
CA VAL A 502 -58.84 -19.69 -30.21
C VAL A 502 -57.47 -19.61 -29.51
N THR A 503 -57.28 -20.33 -28.41
CA THR A 503 -55.99 -20.34 -27.69
C THR A 503 -54.98 -21.34 -28.25
N ALA A 504 -55.44 -22.46 -28.83
CA ALA A 504 -54.57 -23.47 -29.43
C ALA A 504 -53.99 -23.04 -30.79
N LEU A 505 -54.69 -22.22 -31.57
CA LEU A 505 -54.22 -21.79 -32.89
C LEU A 505 -52.96 -20.89 -32.82
N PRO A 506 -52.86 -19.87 -31.95
CA PRO A 506 -51.62 -19.13 -31.72
C PRO A 506 -50.48 -20.03 -31.23
N LEU A 507 -50.79 -21.04 -30.39
CA LEU A 507 -49.79 -21.99 -29.89
C LEU A 507 -49.22 -22.86 -31.02
N TYR A 508 -50.07 -23.37 -31.93
CA TYR A 508 -49.62 -24.05 -33.14
C TYR A 508 -48.74 -23.13 -33.99
N GLN A 509 -49.22 -21.91 -34.30
CA GLN A 509 -48.48 -20.96 -35.11
C GLN A 509 -47.11 -20.61 -34.50
N TRP A 510 -47.03 -20.44 -33.19
CA TRP A 510 -45.78 -20.22 -32.49
C TRP A 510 -44.87 -21.45 -32.54
N ALA A 511 -45.40 -22.64 -32.32
CA ALA A 511 -44.63 -23.88 -32.35
C ALA A 511 -44.00 -24.17 -33.72
N VAL A 512 -44.69 -23.86 -34.82
CA VAL A 512 -44.13 -24.00 -36.20
C VAL A 512 -43.41 -22.76 -36.71
N SER A 513 -43.44 -21.63 -35.99
CA SER A 513 -42.87 -20.36 -36.47
C SER A 513 -41.36 -20.46 -36.74
N GLY A 514 -40.60 -21.16 -35.89
CA GLY A 514 -39.15 -21.30 -36.03
C GLY A 514 -38.73 -22.02 -37.32
N THR A 515 -39.45 -23.09 -37.68
CA THR A 515 -39.20 -23.82 -38.94
C THR A 515 -39.61 -23.00 -40.15
N GLN A 516 -40.75 -22.29 -40.09
CA GLN A 516 -41.23 -21.43 -41.17
C GLN A 516 -40.32 -20.22 -41.40
N ILE A 517 -39.84 -19.56 -40.35
CA ILE A 517 -38.89 -18.44 -40.44
C ILE A 517 -37.57 -18.92 -41.06
N SER A 518 -37.05 -20.07 -40.61
CA SER A 518 -35.83 -20.67 -41.16
C SER A 518 -35.99 -20.99 -42.65
N ALA A 519 -37.10 -21.61 -43.05
CA ALA A 519 -37.41 -21.88 -44.45
C ALA A 519 -37.52 -20.61 -45.29
N LYS A 520 -38.13 -19.54 -44.75
CA LYS A 520 -38.26 -18.24 -45.43
C LYS A 520 -36.93 -17.49 -45.57
N ILE A 521 -36.01 -17.66 -44.63
CA ILE A 521 -34.64 -17.14 -44.76
C ILE A 521 -33.91 -17.94 -45.83
N LEU A 522 -33.96 -19.27 -45.75
CA LEU A 522 -33.34 -20.19 -46.70
C LEU A 522 -33.82 -19.97 -48.15
N SER A 523 -35.10 -19.66 -48.37
CA SER A 523 -35.62 -19.36 -49.72
C SER A 523 -35.08 -18.05 -50.31
N LYS A 524 -34.68 -17.09 -49.47
CA LYS A 524 -34.03 -15.85 -49.92
C LYS A 524 -32.55 -16.03 -50.23
N VAL A 525 -31.90 -17.00 -49.61
CA VAL A 525 -30.47 -17.32 -49.81
C VAL A 525 -30.28 -18.56 -50.68
N ASP A 526 -31.29 -18.93 -51.47
CA ASP A 526 -31.24 -20.11 -52.34
C ASP A 526 -30.24 -19.88 -53.49
N ILE A 527 -29.17 -20.70 -53.51
CA ILE A 527 -28.04 -20.52 -54.41
C ILE A 527 -28.28 -21.23 -55.74
N LEU A 528 -29.01 -22.34 -55.73
CA LEU A 528 -29.16 -23.28 -56.84
C LEU A 528 -30.65 -23.48 -57.19
N LYS A 529 -30.98 -23.49 -58.48
CA LYS A 529 -32.31 -23.77 -59.02
C LYS A 529 -32.18 -24.90 -60.05
N GLY A 530 -32.30 -26.16 -59.63
CA GLY A 530 -32.01 -27.33 -60.48
C GLY A 530 -31.20 -28.38 -59.73
N THR A 531 -30.42 -29.18 -60.44
CA THR A 531 -29.34 -29.98 -59.83
C THR A 531 -27.96 -29.36 -60.12
N TRP A 532 -26.93 -29.76 -59.38
CA TRP A 532 -25.55 -29.33 -59.64
C TRP A 532 -25.05 -29.71 -61.05
N GLU A 533 -25.53 -30.84 -61.55
CA GLU A 533 -25.15 -31.37 -62.86
C GLU A 533 -25.62 -30.46 -64.00
N ASP A 534 -26.84 -29.91 -63.86
CA ASP A 534 -27.54 -29.09 -64.85
C ASP A 534 -26.99 -27.64 -65.00
N LEU A 535 -26.02 -27.24 -64.17
CA LEU A 535 -25.47 -25.88 -64.20
C LEU A 535 -24.60 -25.63 -65.45
N PRO A 536 -24.69 -24.45 -66.11
CA PRO A 536 -23.77 -24.06 -67.18
C PRO A 536 -22.31 -23.97 -66.69
N ALA A 537 -21.35 -24.41 -67.51
CA ALA A 537 -19.92 -24.45 -67.15
C ALA A 537 -19.37 -23.11 -66.65
N GLY A 538 -19.81 -21.97 -67.22
CA GLY A 538 -19.39 -20.64 -66.80
C GLY A 538 -19.94 -20.17 -65.44
N GLN A 539 -21.01 -20.79 -64.93
CA GLN A 539 -21.61 -20.43 -63.63
C GLN A 539 -21.17 -21.36 -62.49
N LYS A 540 -20.62 -22.54 -62.79
CA LYS A 540 -20.19 -23.53 -61.79
C LYS A 540 -19.19 -22.94 -60.79
N ALA A 541 -18.19 -22.19 -61.24
CA ALA A 541 -17.16 -21.65 -60.34
C ALA A 541 -17.71 -20.70 -59.26
N TRP A 542 -18.54 -19.73 -59.64
CA TRP A 542 -19.15 -18.77 -58.70
C TRP A 542 -20.16 -19.44 -57.77
N LYS A 543 -20.99 -20.35 -58.30
CA LYS A 543 -21.96 -21.10 -57.48
C LYS A 543 -21.26 -22.06 -56.51
N SER A 544 -20.15 -22.71 -56.90
CA SER A 544 -19.29 -23.47 -56.00
C SER A 544 -18.79 -22.61 -54.83
N PHE A 545 -18.28 -21.42 -55.12
CA PHE A 545 -17.78 -20.51 -54.08
C PHE A 545 -18.88 -20.16 -53.06
N LEU A 546 -20.09 -19.83 -53.53
CA LEU A 546 -21.22 -19.55 -52.65
C LEU A 546 -21.67 -20.77 -51.84
N LEU A 547 -21.69 -21.96 -52.45
CA LEU A 547 -22.07 -23.21 -51.77
C LEU A 547 -21.06 -23.60 -50.69
N VAL A 548 -19.75 -23.49 -50.98
CA VAL A 548 -18.68 -23.70 -49.99
C VAL A 548 -18.79 -22.66 -48.88
N GLY A 549 -19.03 -21.39 -49.20
CA GLY A 549 -19.27 -20.33 -48.22
C GLY A 549 -20.47 -20.63 -47.30
N GLY A 550 -21.61 -21.04 -47.88
CA GLY A 550 -22.80 -21.43 -47.12
C GLY A 550 -22.58 -22.66 -46.24
N PHE A 551 -21.82 -23.65 -46.72
CA PHE A 551 -21.43 -24.82 -45.95
C PHE A 551 -20.51 -24.45 -44.78
N LEU A 552 -19.51 -23.59 -45.00
CA LEU A 552 -18.62 -23.10 -43.94
C LEU A 552 -19.38 -22.29 -42.88
N ILE A 553 -20.33 -21.44 -43.28
CA ILE A 553 -21.20 -20.71 -42.35
C ILE A 553 -22.00 -21.69 -41.49
N ALA A 554 -22.55 -22.75 -42.10
CA ALA A 554 -23.30 -23.78 -41.36
C ALA A 554 -22.40 -24.55 -40.37
N LEU A 555 -21.15 -24.86 -40.74
CA LEU A 555 -20.17 -25.47 -39.83
C LEU A 555 -19.79 -24.55 -38.68
N VAL A 556 -19.59 -23.25 -38.93
CA VAL A 556 -19.31 -22.25 -37.89
C VAL A 556 -20.49 -22.13 -36.93
N TYR A 557 -21.72 -22.10 -37.46
CA TYR A 557 -22.94 -22.13 -36.65
C TYR A 557 -23.00 -23.39 -35.77
N ASP A 558 -22.74 -24.56 -36.35
CA ASP A 558 -22.73 -25.84 -35.63
C ASP A 558 -21.67 -25.87 -34.51
N LEU A 559 -20.49 -25.30 -34.77
CA LEU A 559 -19.43 -25.14 -33.77
C LEU A 559 -19.85 -24.18 -32.66
N LEU A 560 -20.45 -23.04 -32.99
CA LEU A 560 -20.93 -22.05 -32.02
C LEU A 560 -21.98 -22.67 -31.09
N ILE A 561 -22.97 -23.37 -31.63
CA ILE A 561 -23.97 -24.08 -30.81
C ILE A 561 -23.30 -25.13 -29.91
N LYS A 562 -22.29 -25.84 -30.41
CA LYS A 562 -21.54 -26.81 -29.60
C LYS A 562 -20.80 -26.13 -28.44
N VAL A 563 -20.18 -24.97 -28.69
CA VAL A 563 -19.52 -24.15 -27.67
C VAL A 563 -20.53 -23.66 -26.62
N LEU A 564 -21.68 -23.14 -27.06
CA LEU A 564 -22.74 -22.70 -26.14
C LEU A 564 -23.29 -23.85 -25.28
N ASN A 565 -23.53 -25.02 -25.87
CA ASN A 565 -23.98 -26.20 -25.13
C ASN A 565 -22.94 -26.67 -24.11
N ALA A 566 -21.66 -26.66 -24.48
CA ALA A 566 -20.56 -27.04 -23.58
C ALA A 566 -20.39 -26.01 -22.44
N LEU A 567 -20.54 -24.72 -22.74
CA LEU A 567 -20.53 -23.65 -21.74
C LEU A 567 -21.73 -23.77 -20.79
N MET A 568 -22.93 -23.99 -21.31
CA MET A 568 -24.14 -24.19 -20.51
C MET A 568 -23.98 -25.41 -19.60
N LEU A 569 -23.39 -26.50 -20.10
CA LEU A 569 -23.11 -27.69 -19.30
C LEU A 569 -22.14 -27.38 -18.17
N SER A 570 -21.08 -26.62 -18.46
CA SER A 570 -20.09 -26.20 -17.49
C SER A 570 -20.68 -25.29 -16.41
N ILE A 571 -21.46 -24.28 -16.80
CA ILE A 571 -22.16 -23.38 -15.85
C ILE A 571 -23.07 -24.20 -14.95
N ASN A 572 -23.94 -25.03 -15.52
CA ASN A 572 -24.89 -25.83 -14.75
C ASN A 572 -24.17 -26.75 -13.78
N THR A 573 -23.15 -27.46 -14.25
CA THR A 573 -22.34 -28.36 -13.43
C THR A 573 -21.67 -27.64 -12.26
N PHE A 574 -21.09 -26.47 -12.52
CA PHE A 574 -20.40 -25.67 -11.51
C PHE A 574 -21.36 -25.12 -10.44
N THR A 575 -22.52 -24.59 -10.85
CA THR A 575 -23.47 -23.93 -9.93
C THR A 575 -24.36 -24.90 -9.17
N THR A 576 -24.68 -26.05 -9.76
CA THR A 576 -25.51 -27.09 -9.11
C THR A 576 -24.70 -28.10 -8.29
N LEU A 577 -23.41 -27.82 -8.07
CA LEU A 577 -22.50 -28.68 -7.30
C LEU A 577 -22.34 -30.08 -7.92
N GLY A 578 -22.61 -30.22 -9.22
CA GLY A 578 -22.62 -31.52 -9.91
C GLY A 578 -23.82 -32.41 -9.55
N PHE A 579 -24.86 -31.87 -8.90
CA PHE A 579 -26.11 -32.58 -8.59
C PHE A 579 -27.23 -32.13 -9.55
N GLY A 580 -27.90 -33.09 -10.20
CA GLY A 580 -28.99 -32.85 -11.16
C GLY A 580 -28.96 -33.82 -12.35
N GLU A 581 -29.86 -33.65 -13.32
CA GLU A 581 -29.80 -34.36 -14.60
C GLU A 581 -28.63 -33.84 -15.45
N ILE A 582 -27.42 -34.36 -15.19
CA ILE A 582 -26.26 -34.02 -16.01
C ILE A 582 -26.41 -34.76 -17.37
N PRO A 583 -26.53 -34.05 -18.50
CA PRO A 583 -26.83 -34.59 -19.83
C PRO A 583 -25.64 -35.32 -20.49
N ILE A 584 -24.81 -36.01 -19.70
CA ILE A 584 -23.60 -36.71 -20.17
C ILE A 584 -23.48 -38.08 -19.49
N LYS A 585 -23.13 -39.08 -20.29
CA LYS A 585 -22.97 -40.47 -19.86
C LYS A 585 -21.51 -40.90 -20.00
N GLY A 586 -21.08 -41.87 -19.19
CA GLY A 586 -19.71 -42.41 -19.22
C GLY A 586 -18.67 -41.51 -18.56
N LEU A 587 -17.41 -41.57 -19.02
CA LEU A 587 -16.26 -40.88 -18.43
C LEU A 587 -16.46 -39.36 -18.20
N PRO A 588 -17.07 -38.58 -19.12
CA PRO A 588 -17.28 -37.14 -18.95
C PRO A 588 -18.15 -36.80 -17.73
N ARG A 589 -19.00 -37.73 -17.28
CA ARG A 589 -19.84 -37.53 -16.09
C ARG A 589 -18.99 -37.39 -14.82
N TYR A 590 -17.88 -38.12 -14.70
CA TYR A 590 -16.97 -37.98 -13.56
C TYR A 590 -16.26 -36.62 -13.57
N LEU A 591 -15.89 -36.11 -14.75
CA LEU A 591 -15.33 -34.75 -14.88
C LEU A 591 -16.34 -33.69 -14.42
N ALA A 592 -17.62 -33.88 -14.74
CA ALA A 592 -18.67 -33.00 -14.25
C ALA A 592 -18.86 -33.04 -12.74
N ILE A 593 -18.82 -34.24 -12.14
CA ILE A 593 -18.85 -34.35 -10.67
C ILE A 593 -17.66 -33.64 -10.03
N ILE A 594 -16.45 -33.81 -10.58
CA ILE A 594 -15.24 -33.11 -10.09
C ILE A 594 -15.39 -31.59 -10.21
N GLN A 595 -15.87 -31.09 -11.36
CA GLN A 595 -16.13 -29.67 -11.53
C GLN A 595 -17.17 -29.17 -10.53
N GLY A 596 -18.24 -29.93 -10.30
CA GLY A 596 -19.27 -29.60 -9.32
C GLY A 596 -18.70 -29.49 -7.90
N PHE A 597 -17.83 -30.43 -7.51
CA PHE A 597 -17.12 -30.37 -6.23
C PHE A 597 -16.21 -29.12 -6.12
N ILE A 598 -15.47 -28.80 -7.18
CA ILE A 598 -14.66 -27.57 -7.24
C ILE A 598 -15.55 -26.33 -7.12
N GLY A 599 -16.68 -26.30 -7.82
CA GLY A 599 -17.64 -25.20 -7.78
C GLY A 599 -18.24 -25.00 -6.39
N TRP A 600 -18.65 -26.10 -5.74
CA TRP A 600 -19.11 -26.08 -4.35
C TRP A 600 -18.08 -25.48 -3.40
N PHE A 601 -16.83 -25.95 -3.49
CA PHE A 601 -15.75 -25.47 -2.66
C PHE A 601 -15.47 -23.97 -2.88
N MET A 602 -15.42 -23.54 -4.14
CA MET A 602 -15.19 -22.14 -4.51
C MET A 602 -16.31 -21.20 -4.08
N LEU A 603 -17.57 -21.60 -4.28
CA LEU A 603 -18.73 -20.82 -3.85
C LEU A 603 -18.78 -20.70 -2.33
N THR A 604 -18.41 -21.75 -1.60
CA THR A 604 -18.33 -21.72 -0.14
C THR A 604 -17.29 -20.71 0.35
N ILE A 605 -16.07 -20.73 -0.21
CA ILE A 605 -15.03 -19.75 0.14
C ILE A 605 -15.46 -18.33 -0.23
N PHE A 606 -16.09 -18.15 -1.39
CA PHE A 606 -16.64 -16.86 -1.80
C PHE A 606 -17.67 -16.34 -0.78
N SER A 607 -18.63 -17.17 -0.36
CA SER A 607 -19.62 -16.80 0.64
C SER A 607 -18.98 -16.43 1.98
N VAL A 608 -18.02 -17.22 2.47
CA VAL A 608 -17.30 -16.91 3.72
C VAL A 608 -16.51 -15.61 3.60
N SER A 609 -15.82 -15.39 2.48
CA SER A 609 -15.09 -14.15 2.19
C SER A 609 -16.03 -12.94 2.15
N LEU A 610 -17.18 -13.06 1.49
CA LEU A 610 -18.19 -12.00 1.43
C LEU A 610 -18.77 -11.69 2.81
N ILE A 611 -19.16 -12.71 3.57
CA ILE A 611 -19.66 -12.55 4.94
C ILE A 611 -18.60 -11.89 5.82
N SER A 612 -17.34 -12.32 5.72
CA SER A 612 -16.23 -11.71 6.45
C SER A 612 -16.00 -10.24 6.07
N GLN A 613 -16.35 -9.81 4.86
CA GLN A 613 -16.27 -8.40 4.47
C GLN A 613 -17.50 -7.57 4.86
N LEU A 614 -18.63 -8.21 5.09
CA LEU A 614 -19.86 -7.53 5.52
C LEU A 614 -19.92 -7.37 7.04
N LEU A 615 -19.32 -8.31 7.77
CA LEU A 615 -19.28 -8.30 9.24
C LEU A 615 -18.12 -7.49 9.83
N ASN A 616 -17.09 -7.22 9.03
CA ASN A 616 -15.90 -6.44 9.41
C ASN A 616 -15.85 -5.13 8.63
#